data_AF-E4PUP0-F1
#
_entry.id   AF-E4PUP0-F1
#
_cell.length_a   1.000
_cell.length_b   1.000
_cell.length_c   1.000
_cell.angle_alpha   90.00
_cell.angle_beta   90.00
_cell.angle_gamma   90.00
#
_symmetry.space_group_name_H-M   'P 1'
#
loop_
_entity.id
_entity.type
_entity.pdbx_description
1 polymer ?
#
loop_
_entity_poly.entity_id
_entity_poly.type
_entity_poly.pdbx_seq_one_letter_code
_entity_poly.pdbx_strand_id
1 'polypeptide(L)'
;MFQEATSFDQNINTKEVSVDNKKYQAWDLSNAKDIRYMFYDAKKFNQDISNWNMSNVEYIRSMFEGTTNFNQDISNWKLNKIKNYYYFAPNLKKECKPKLNFKKKRKRIKRSWRI
;
A
#
# COMPACT_ATOMS: atom_id res chain seq x y z
N MET A 1 5.08 -10.36 10.17
CA MET A 1 5.20 -11.64 9.42
C MET A 1 6.59 -11.77 8.79
N PHE A 2 7.13 -10.73 8.12
CA PHE A 2 8.52 -10.68 7.64
C PHE A 2 9.32 -9.53 8.27
N GLN A 3 8.98 -9.20 9.51
CA GLN A 3 9.68 -8.17 10.27
C GLN A 3 11.14 -8.61 10.49
N GLU A 4 12.08 -7.70 10.23
CA GLU A 4 13.53 -7.87 10.36
C GLU A 4 14.12 -9.01 9.52
N ALA A 5 13.36 -9.51 8.54
CA ALA A 5 13.79 -10.55 7.62
C ALA A 5 14.75 -9.94 6.57
N THR A 6 15.92 -9.49 7.03
CA THR A 6 16.87 -8.68 6.24
C THR A 6 17.34 -9.36 4.95
N SER A 7 17.31 -10.69 4.89
CA SER A 7 17.70 -11.49 3.73
C SER A 7 16.53 -12.01 2.90
N PHE A 8 15.29 -11.75 3.31
CA PHE A 8 14.11 -12.27 2.63
C PHE A 8 13.78 -11.48 1.36
N ASP A 9 13.66 -12.19 0.24
CA ASP A 9 13.23 -11.67 -1.06
C ASP A 9 12.52 -12.76 -1.89
N GLN A 10 11.82 -13.68 -1.23
CA GLN A 10 11.11 -14.75 -1.94
C GLN A 10 9.71 -14.30 -2.36
N ASN A 11 9.24 -14.80 -3.50
CA ASN A 11 7.89 -14.54 -3.98
C ASN A 11 6.84 -15.02 -2.97
N ILE A 12 5.91 -14.13 -2.62
CA ILE A 12 4.83 -14.35 -1.67
C ILE A 12 3.44 -14.37 -2.32
N ASN A 13 3.35 -14.19 -3.64
CA ASN A 13 2.08 -14.21 -4.36
C ASN A 13 1.61 -15.66 -4.56
N THR A 14 0.87 -16.19 -3.58
CA THR A 14 0.54 -17.62 -3.48
C THR A 14 -0.89 -17.98 -3.84
N LYS A 15 -1.78 -17.00 -4.01
CA LYS A 15 -3.19 -17.23 -4.33
C LYS A 15 -3.61 -16.51 -5.59
N GLU A 16 -4.46 -17.16 -6.38
CA GLU A 16 -5.17 -16.50 -7.46
C GLU A 16 -6.28 -15.61 -6.88
N VAL A 17 -6.24 -14.33 -7.20
CA VAL A 17 -7.25 -13.34 -6.82
C VAL A 17 -7.88 -12.78 -8.10
N SER A 18 -9.21 -12.65 -8.10
CA SER A 18 -9.95 -12.00 -9.18
C SER A 18 -10.20 -10.53 -8.84
N VAL A 19 -9.66 -9.62 -9.65
CA VAL A 19 -9.87 -8.17 -9.55
C VAL A 19 -10.37 -7.68 -10.91
N ASP A 20 -11.54 -7.04 -10.92
CA ASP A 20 -12.12 -6.43 -12.13
C ASP A 20 -12.16 -7.40 -13.34
N ASN A 21 -12.61 -8.65 -13.10
CA ASN A 21 -12.68 -9.77 -14.06
C ASN A 21 -11.34 -10.25 -14.65
N LYS A 22 -10.21 -9.86 -14.03
CA LYS A 22 -8.88 -10.37 -14.35
C LYS A 22 -8.31 -11.15 -13.18
N LYS A 23 -7.59 -12.24 -13.49
CA LYS A 23 -6.96 -13.13 -12.52
C LYS A 23 -5.50 -12.74 -12.33
N TYR A 24 -5.06 -12.64 -11.09
CA TYR A 24 -3.69 -12.30 -10.72
C TYR A 24 -3.21 -13.21 -9.59
N GLN A 25 -1.91 -13.46 -9.52
CA GLN A 25 -1.29 -14.06 -8.34
C GLN A 25 -0.99 -12.94 -7.33
N ALA A 26 -1.50 -13.08 -6.12
CA ALA A 26 -1.28 -12.13 -5.03
C ALA A 26 -1.38 -12.82 -3.67
N TRP A 27 -0.96 -12.13 -2.61
CA TRP A 27 -1.38 -12.52 -1.27
C TRP A 27 -2.83 -12.12 -1.05
N ASP A 28 -3.64 -13.05 -0.56
CA ASP A 28 -5.06 -12.80 -0.26
C ASP A 28 -5.19 -12.00 1.05
N LEU A 29 -5.41 -10.70 0.92
CA LEU A 29 -5.64 -9.76 2.02
C LEU A 29 -7.13 -9.47 2.25
N SER A 30 -8.04 -10.28 1.68
CA SER A 30 -9.49 -10.05 1.79
C SER A 30 -9.99 -10.01 3.24
N ASN A 31 -9.33 -10.71 4.16
CA ASN A 31 -9.68 -10.73 5.59
C ASN A 31 -8.67 -9.96 6.49
N ALA A 32 -7.62 -9.38 5.90
CA ALA A 32 -6.58 -8.70 6.65
C ALA A 32 -6.93 -7.22 6.87
N LYS A 33 -7.10 -6.81 8.13
CA LYS A 33 -7.27 -5.39 8.51
C LYS A 33 -5.98 -4.72 8.94
N ASP A 34 -5.04 -5.49 9.46
CA ASP A 34 -3.80 -4.99 10.06
C ASP A 34 -2.61 -5.75 9.48
N ILE A 35 -1.72 -5.02 8.82
CA ILE A 35 -0.45 -5.52 8.28
C ILE A 35 0.70 -4.57 8.65
N ARG A 36 0.58 -3.91 9.82
CA ARG A 36 1.66 -3.09 10.37
C ARG A 36 2.95 -3.91 10.45
N TYR A 37 4.08 -3.24 10.17
CA TYR A 37 5.43 -3.82 10.24
C TYR A 37 5.66 -5.06 9.36
N MET A 38 4.79 -5.37 8.38
CA MET A 38 4.88 -6.64 7.65
C MET A 38 6.25 -6.87 6.99
N PHE A 39 6.88 -5.83 6.46
CA PHE A 39 8.23 -5.82 5.87
C PHE A 39 9.19 -4.84 6.55
N TYR A 40 8.92 -4.50 7.82
CA TYR A 40 9.80 -3.66 8.62
C TYR A 40 11.21 -4.25 8.63
N ASP A 41 12.23 -3.47 8.28
CA ASP A 41 13.63 -3.90 8.18
C ASP A 41 13.90 -5.13 7.29
N ALA A 42 12.97 -5.49 6.39
CA ALA A 42 13.18 -6.52 5.37
C ALA A 42 14.06 -5.96 4.23
N LYS A 43 15.32 -5.62 4.53
CA LYS A 43 16.21 -4.80 3.68
C LYS A 43 16.27 -5.24 2.21
N LYS A 44 16.32 -6.56 1.95
CA LYS A 44 16.43 -7.12 0.59
C LYS A 44 15.10 -7.30 -0.15
N PHE A 45 13.95 -7.15 0.51
CA PHE A 45 12.67 -7.43 -0.11
C PHE A 45 12.39 -6.50 -1.30
N ASN A 46 12.16 -7.09 -2.48
CA ASN A 46 11.89 -6.37 -3.72
C ASN A 46 10.92 -7.12 -4.66
N GLN A 47 10.03 -7.94 -4.11
CA GLN A 47 9.06 -8.69 -4.92
C GLN A 47 7.91 -7.81 -5.40
N ASP A 48 7.42 -8.08 -6.62
CA ASP A 48 6.25 -7.40 -7.18
C ASP A 48 4.99 -7.72 -6.39
N ILE A 49 4.42 -6.68 -5.76
CA ILE A 49 3.18 -6.72 -4.98
C ILE A 49 2.14 -5.73 -5.53
N SER A 50 2.32 -5.26 -6.77
CA SER A 50 1.45 -4.28 -7.43
C SER A 50 -0.02 -4.74 -7.50
N ASN A 51 -0.24 -6.06 -7.55
CA ASN A 51 -1.56 -6.70 -7.65
C ASN A 51 -2.28 -6.92 -6.31
N TRP A 52 -1.69 -6.50 -5.18
CA TRP A 52 -2.31 -6.69 -3.87
C TRP A 52 -3.57 -5.84 -3.68
N ASN A 53 -4.64 -6.48 -3.20
CA ASN A 53 -5.91 -5.81 -2.90
C ASN A 53 -5.91 -5.24 -1.48
N MET A 54 -5.62 -3.95 -1.36
CA MET A 54 -5.53 -3.24 -0.07
C MET A 54 -6.87 -2.65 0.42
N SER A 55 -7.98 -2.99 -0.22
CA SER A 55 -9.27 -2.32 0.01
C SER A 55 -9.89 -2.60 1.39
N ASN A 56 -9.52 -3.73 2.02
CA ASN A 56 -9.98 -4.10 3.36
C ASN A 56 -8.99 -3.75 4.48
N VAL A 57 -7.76 -3.36 4.14
CA VAL A 57 -6.69 -3.05 5.10
C VAL A 57 -6.90 -1.66 5.71
N GLU A 58 -6.76 -1.57 7.03
CA GLU A 58 -6.96 -0.34 7.81
C GLU A 58 -5.64 0.18 8.40
N TYR A 59 -4.71 -0.71 8.78
CA TYR A 59 -3.47 -0.36 9.46
C TYR A 59 -2.23 -0.87 8.68
N ILE A 60 -1.37 0.07 8.26
CA ILE A 60 -0.13 -0.20 7.48
C ILE A 60 1.11 0.49 8.06
N ARG A 61 1.05 1.01 9.30
CA ARG A 61 2.17 1.71 9.94
C ARG A 61 3.48 0.91 9.83
N SER A 62 4.55 1.61 9.44
CA SER A 62 5.92 1.11 9.34
C SER A 62 6.09 -0.16 8.51
N MET A 63 5.14 -0.47 7.60
CA MET A 63 5.17 -1.67 6.78
C MET A 63 6.45 -1.80 5.96
N PHE A 64 7.00 -0.70 5.44
CA PHE A 64 8.25 -0.65 4.65
C PHE A 64 9.32 0.25 5.27
N GLU A 65 9.22 0.51 6.57
CA GLU A 65 10.28 1.23 7.26
C GLU A 65 11.52 0.33 7.33
N GLY A 66 12.68 0.83 6.89
CA GLY A 66 13.91 0.04 6.81
C GLY A 66 14.03 -0.89 5.58
N THR A 67 13.02 -0.97 4.72
CA THR A 67 13.10 -1.73 3.44
C THR A 67 13.88 -0.92 2.39
N THR A 68 15.18 -1.18 2.24
CA THR A 68 16.06 -0.35 1.41
C THR A 68 16.04 -0.71 -0.08
N ASN A 69 15.77 -1.98 -0.43
CA ASN A 69 15.87 -2.45 -1.81
C ASN A 69 14.55 -2.41 -2.59
N PHE A 70 13.43 -2.14 -1.93
CA PHE A 70 12.12 -2.17 -2.57
C PHE A 70 11.99 -1.06 -3.63
N ASN A 71 11.74 -1.45 -4.88
CA ASN A 71 11.65 -0.56 -6.04
C ASN A 71 10.40 -0.77 -6.91
N GLN A 72 9.42 -1.53 -6.42
CA GLN A 72 8.24 -1.89 -7.22
C GLN A 72 7.19 -0.78 -7.24
N ASP A 73 6.45 -0.70 -8.36
CA ASP A 73 5.34 0.25 -8.51
C ASP A 73 4.06 -0.29 -7.82
N ILE A 74 3.71 0.34 -6.70
CA ILE A 74 2.47 0.07 -5.95
C ILE A 74 1.44 1.21 -6.10
N SER A 75 1.58 2.04 -7.13
CA SER A 75 0.68 3.18 -7.40
C SER A 75 -0.78 2.78 -7.61
N ASN A 76 -1.03 1.52 -7.98
CA ASN A 76 -2.36 0.95 -8.24
C ASN A 76 -3.10 0.48 -6.98
N TRP A 77 -2.47 0.46 -5.80
CA TRP A 77 -3.13 0.01 -4.57
C TRP A 77 -4.36 0.86 -4.21
N LYS A 78 -5.49 0.18 -4.00
CA LYS A 78 -6.76 0.80 -3.59
C LYS A 78 -6.80 0.95 -2.05
N LEU A 79 -6.36 2.09 -1.52
CA LEU A 79 -6.25 2.36 -0.07
C LEU A 79 -7.54 2.93 0.58
N ASN A 80 -8.69 2.30 0.35
CA ASN A 80 -10.00 2.90 0.66
C ASN A 80 -10.25 3.15 2.16
N LYS A 81 -9.67 2.34 3.06
CA LYS A 81 -9.92 2.41 4.51
C LYS A 81 -8.78 3.01 5.31
N ILE A 82 -7.63 3.27 4.70
CA ILE A 82 -6.42 3.70 5.38
C ILE A 82 -6.48 5.20 5.64
N LYS A 83 -6.33 5.60 6.90
CA LYS A 83 -6.38 7.01 7.31
C LYS A 83 -5.00 7.66 7.42
N ASN A 84 -4.00 6.90 7.90
CA ASN A 84 -2.67 7.40 8.24
C ASN A 84 -1.59 6.70 7.40
N TYR A 85 -1.38 7.18 6.18
CA TYR A 85 -0.38 6.65 5.26
C TYR A 85 1.01 7.25 5.49
N TYR A 86 1.16 8.40 6.17
CA TYR A 86 2.47 9.07 6.31
C TYR A 86 3.58 8.21 6.93
N TYR A 87 3.21 7.29 7.83
CA TYR A 87 4.15 6.46 8.58
C TYR A 87 4.35 5.06 8.00
N PHE A 88 3.76 4.73 6.84
CA PHE A 88 3.82 3.35 6.33
C PHE A 88 5.17 3.01 5.70
N ALA A 89 5.81 4.00 5.06
CA ALA A 89 6.98 3.83 4.22
C ALA A 89 7.75 5.15 4.05
N PRO A 90 8.34 5.69 5.13
CA PRO A 90 9.04 6.97 5.08
C PRO A 90 10.19 6.97 4.07
N ASN A 91 10.88 5.83 3.93
CA ASN A 91 12.11 5.68 3.16
C ASN A 91 11.90 5.25 1.69
N LEU A 92 10.67 4.96 1.27
CA LEU A 92 10.41 4.59 -0.12
C LEU A 92 10.53 5.80 -1.07
N LYS A 93 11.03 5.54 -2.28
CA LYS A 93 11.03 6.50 -3.38
C LYS A 93 9.59 6.91 -3.74
N LYS A 94 9.41 8.12 -4.25
CA LYS A 94 8.07 8.71 -4.48
C LYS A 94 7.27 7.91 -5.52
N GLU A 95 7.94 7.41 -6.54
CA GLU A 95 7.39 6.56 -7.60
C GLU A 95 6.90 5.19 -7.08
N CYS A 96 7.51 4.69 -6.00
CA CYS A 96 7.10 3.45 -5.33
C CYS A 96 6.01 3.69 -4.29
N LYS A 97 5.36 4.86 -4.25
CA LYS A 97 4.28 5.16 -3.30
C LYS A 97 2.90 5.01 -3.95
N PRO A 98 1.90 4.52 -3.20
CA PRO A 98 0.53 4.40 -3.68
C PRO A 98 -0.07 5.77 -4.03
N LYS A 99 -0.90 5.83 -5.08
CA LYS A 99 -1.61 7.07 -5.45
C LYS A 99 -2.68 7.39 -4.40
N LEU A 100 -2.59 8.59 -3.83
CA LEU A 100 -3.55 9.06 -2.84
C LEU A 100 -4.70 9.78 -3.55
N ASN A 101 -5.78 9.05 -3.82
CA ASN A 101 -7.02 9.66 -4.29
C ASN A 101 -7.81 10.21 -3.10
N PHE A 102 -7.34 11.31 -2.51
CA PHE A 102 -8.24 12.12 -1.68
C PHE A 102 -9.33 12.66 -2.61
N LYS A 103 -10.55 12.12 -2.50
CA LYS A 103 -11.73 12.86 -2.94
C LYS A 103 -11.73 14.15 -2.13
N LYS A 104 -11.10 15.21 -2.66
CA LYS A 104 -11.22 16.56 -2.10
C LYS A 104 -12.71 16.87 -2.11
N LYS A 105 -13.37 16.75 -0.95
CA LYS A 105 -14.66 17.42 -0.73
C LYS A 105 -14.38 18.91 -0.74
N ARG A 106 -14.17 19.49 -1.93
CA ARG A 106 -14.23 20.93 -2.12
C ARG A 106 -15.70 21.31 -1.97
N LYS A 107 -16.12 21.63 -0.74
CA LYS A 107 -17.29 22.49 -0.54
C LYS A 107 -16.93 23.84 -1.16
N ARG A 108 -17.37 24.07 -2.40
CA ARG A 108 -17.23 25.36 -3.07
C ARG A 108 -18.21 26.32 -2.41
N ILE A 109 -17.74 27.10 -1.44
CA ILE A 109 -18.54 28.21 -0.89
C ILE A 109 -18.61 29.27 -1.99
N LYS A 110 -19.76 29.39 -2.67
CA LYS A 110 -20.04 30.54 -3.52
C LYS A 110 -20.24 31.75 -2.59
N ARG A 111 -19.22 32.59 -2.41
CA ARG A 111 -19.43 33.93 -1.87
C ARG A 111 -19.98 34.79 -3.01
N SER A 112 -21.30 34.96 -3.03
CA SER A 112 -21.97 35.94 -3.87
C SER A 112 -21.75 37.32 -3.25
N TRP A 113 -20.80 38.08 -3.78
CA TRP A 113 -20.80 39.53 -3.57
C TRP A 113 -21.78 40.11 -4.58
N ARG A 114 -22.93 40.61 -4.09
CA ARG A 114 -23.73 41.59 -4.84
C ARG A 114 -23.10 42.95 -4.58
N ILE A 115 -22.75 43.64 -5.64
CA ILE A 115 -22.63 45.11 -5.68
C ILE A 115 -23.93 45.59 -6.31
#